data_AF-A0A538GIL1-F1
#
_entry.id   AF-A0A538GIL1-F1
#
_cell.length_a   1.000
_cell.length_b   1.000
_cell.length_c   1.000
_cell.angle_alpha   90.00
_cell.angle_beta   90.00
_cell.angle_gamma   90.00
#
_symmetry.space_group_name_H-M   'P 1'
#
loop_
_entity.id
_entity.type
_entity.pdbx_description
1 polymer ?
#
loop_
_entity_poly.entity_id
_entity_poly.type
_entity_poly.pdbx_seq_one_letter_code
_entity_poly.pdbx_strand_id
1 'polypeptide(L)'
;DTVQATWNLLERSASPALAAAHAAGLGVIVKEALANGRLTARGDVAPLQELAKRLGTTPDALALAAVLSQPWADVVLSGAATVDTLSSNLRALELDLDAELVPELARLAEVPARYWQERAALTWN
;
A
#
# COMPACT_ATOMS: atom_id res chain seq x y z
N ASP A 1 -10.29 19.32 8.01
CA ASP A 1 -9.11 18.74 8.66
C ASP A 1 -8.70 17.43 8.03
N THR A 2 -7.44 17.05 8.19
CA THR A 2 -6.88 15.82 7.61
C THR A 2 -6.00 15.07 8.61
N VAL A 3 -5.94 13.75 8.48
CA VAL A 3 -4.95 12.89 9.16
C VAL A 3 -4.03 12.24 8.13
N GLN A 4 -2.76 12.07 8.48
CA GLN A 4 -1.80 11.35 7.65
C GLN A 4 -1.15 10.22 8.44
N ALA A 5 -1.25 8.99 7.92
CA ALA A 5 -0.75 7.80 8.60
C ALA A 5 -0.05 6.82 7.65
N THR A 6 0.86 6.03 8.20
CA THR A 6 1.45 4.89 7.49
C THR A 6 0.40 3.81 7.34
N TRP A 7 0.18 3.35 6.11
CA TRP A 7 -0.62 2.16 5.82
C TRP A 7 -0.14 1.55 4.50
N ASN A 8 -0.01 0.23 4.44
CA ASN A 8 0.29 -0.51 3.23
C ASN A 8 -0.11 -1.99 3.37
N LEU A 9 0.13 -2.81 2.34
CA LEU A 9 -0.24 -4.23 2.37
C LEU A 9 0.40 -5.03 3.52
N LEU A 10 1.55 -4.60 4.04
CA LEU A 10 2.26 -5.27 5.13
C LEU A 10 1.85 -4.75 6.50
N GLU A 11 1.47 -3.48 6.61
CA GLU A 11 1.01 -2.84 7.85
C GLU A 11 -0.38 -2.24 7.65
N ARG A 12 -1.39 -2.91 8.23
CA ARG A 12 -2.81 -2.53 8.15
C ARG A 12 -3.45 -2.20 9.51
N SER A 13 -2.67 -2.12 10.59
CA SER A 13 -3.17 -1.94 11.96
C SER A 13 -3.91 -0.62 12.17
N ALA A 14 -3.56 0.41 11.39
CA ALA A 14 -4.23 1.70 11.44
C ALA A 14 -5.64 1.70 10.82
N SER A 15 -6.08 0.64 10.11
CA SER A 15 -7.35 0.63 9.38
C SER A 15 -8.57 1.04 10.22
N PRO A 16 -8.78 0.53 11.46
CA PRO A 16 -9.94 0.92 12.26
C PRO A 16 -9.92 2.40 12.65
N ALA A 17 -8.74 2.94 12.98
CA ALA A 17 -8.59 4.35 13.36
C ALA A 17 -8.78 5.29 12.16
N LEU A 18 -8.27 4.92 10.98
CA LEU A 18 -8.43 5.70 9.75
C LEU A 18 -9.88 5.69 9.27
N ALA A 19 -10.55 4.53 9.35
CA ALA A 19 -11.98 4.42 9.06
C ALA A 19 -12.82 5.29 10.02
N ALA A 20 -12.48 5.31 11.32
CA ALA A 20 -13.16 6.15 12.29
C ALA A 20 -12.92 7.66 12.04
N ALA A 21 -11.70 8.05 11.68
CA ALA A 21 -11.37 9.43 11.33
C ALA A 21 -12.14 9.89 10.09
N HIS A 22 -12.18 9.06 9.04
CA HIS A 22 -12.95 9.34 7.82
C HIS A 22 -14.46 9.45 8.11
N ALA A 23 -15.02 8.51 8.89
CA ALA A 23 -16.42 8.55 9.31
C ALA A 23 -16.77 9.80 10.15
N ALA A 24 -15.78 10.39 10.83
CA ALA A 24 -15.92 11.66 11.55
C ALA A 24 -15.74 12.92 10.66
N GLY A 25 -15.54 12.75 9.34
CA GLY A 25 -15.43 13.83 8.37
C GLY A 25 -14.01 14.37 8.16
N LEU A 26 -12.97 13.67 8.63
CA LEU A 26 -11.58 14.05 8.34
C LEU A 26 -11.12 13.40 7.03
N GLY A 27 -10.38 14.15 6.21
CA GLY A 27 -9.70 13.57 5.06
C GLY A 27 -8.52 12.69 5.49
N VAL A 28 -8.33 11.55 4.86
CA VAL A 28 -7.26 10.60 5.16
C VAL A 28 -6.23 10.57 4.05
N ILE A 29 -4.98 10.85 4.41
CA ILE A 29 -3.82 10.76 3.53
C ILE A 29 -2.98 9.54 3.95
N VAL A 30 -2.84 8.56 3.06
CA VAL A 30 -1.97 7.41 3.28
C VAL A 30 -0.55 7.74 2.82
N LYS A 31 0.41 7.64 3.74
CA LYS A 31 1.84 7.64 3.43
C LYS A 31 2.38 6.21 3.46
N GLU A 32 3.56 6.02 2.85
CA GLU A 32 4.30 4.75 2.92
C GLU A 32 3.55 3.55 2.29
N ALA A 33 2.70 3.82 1.29
CA ALA A 33 1.91 2.82 0.57
C ALA A 33 2.77 1.71 -0.07
N LEU A 34 4.03 2.02 -0.41
CA LEU A 34 4.99 1.09 -0.99
C LEU A 34 6.01 0.51 0.02
N ALA A 35 5.81 0.74 1.31
CA ALA A 35 6.62 0.22 2.41
C ALA A 35 8.14 0.41 2.20
N ASN A 36 8.58 1.65 1.95
CA ASN A 36 9.99 1.98 1.66
C ASN A 36 10.61 1.16 0.51
N GLY A 37 9.79 0.79 -0.49
CA GLY A 37 10.22 0.05 -1.67
C GLY A 37 10.02 -1.47 -1.59
N ARG A 38 9.66 -2.03 -0.42
CA ARG A 38 9.40 -3.47 -0.25
C ARG A 38 8.25 -3.98 -1.12
N LEU A 39 7.28 -3.11 -1.45
CA LEU A 39 6.13 -3.45 -2.30
C LEU A 39 6.33 -3.00 -3.76
N THR A 40 7.57 -3.02 -4.24
CA THR A 40 7.93 -2.68 -5.62
C THR A 40 8.65 -3.85 -6.30
N ALA A 41 8.98 -3.72 -7.58
CA ALA A 41 9.82 -4.69 -8.28
C ALA A 41 11.22 -4.90 -7.64
N ARG A 42 11.70 -3.96 -6.83
CA ARG A 42 12.98 -4.05 -6.10
C ARG A 42 12.83 -4.65 -4.69
N GLY A 43 11.60 -4.89 -4.26
CA GLY A 43 11.29 -5.42 -2.93
C GLY A 43 11.48 -6.93 -2.81
N ASP A 44 11.11 -7.47 -1.66
CA ASP A 44 11.33 -8.86 -1.26
C ASP A 44 10.04 -9.63 -0.94
N VAL A 45 8.88 -9.03 -1.21
CA VAL A 45 7.57 -9.65 -0.94
C VAL A 45 7.19 -10.59 -2.10
N ALA A 46 7.76 -11.80 -2.10
CA ALA A 46 7.59 -12.79 -3.18
C ALA A 46 6.12 -13.07 -3.57
N PRO A 47 5.16 -13.26 -2.64
CA PRO A 47 3.78 -13.52 -3.02
C PRO A 47 3.13 -12.35 -3.79
N LEU A 48 3.51 -11.10 -3.48
CA LEU A 48 3.04 -9.94 -4.23
C LEU A 48 3.64 -9.91 -5.64
N GLN A 49 4.92 -10.27 -5.78
CA GLN A 49 5.59 -10.34 -7.08
C GLN A 49 4.95 -11.39 -7.99
N GLU A 50 4.66 -12.58 -7.45
CA GLU A 50 3.98 -13.65 -8.15
C GLU A 50 2.57 -13.24 -8.58
N LEU A 51 1.84 -12.57 -7.68
CA LEU A 51 0.50 -12.07 -7.96
C LEU A 51 0.50 -11.00 -9.06
N ALA A 52 1.41 -10.03 -8.97
CA ALA A 52 1.56 -8.99 -9.99
C ALA A 52 1.89 -9.60 -11.37
N LYS A 53 2.78 -10.61 -11.40
CA LYS A 53 3.10 -11.35 -12.63
C LYS A 53 1.89 -12.08 -13.20
N ARG A 54 1.11 -12.77 -12.36
CA ARG A 54 -0.13 -13.47 -12.78
C ARG A 54 -1.15 -12.51 -13.39
N LEU A 55 -1.24 -11.29 -12.87
CA LEU A 55 -2.17 -10.26 -13.31
C LEU A 55 -1.61 -9.35 -14.44
N GLY A 56 -0.39 -9.59 -14.92
CA GLY A 56 0.23 -8.76 -15.95
C GLY A 56 0.50 -7.31 -15.52
N THR A 57 0.63 -7.07 -14.21
CA THR A 57 0.87 -5.74 -13.63
C THR A 57 2.19 -5.70 -12.86
N THR A 58 2.46 -4.61 -12.16
CA THR A 58 3.65 -4.43 -11.33
C THR A 58 3.29 -4.45 -9.83
N PRO A 59 4.22 -4.86 -8.93
CA PRO A 59 3.95 -4.95 -7.50
C PRO A 59 3.51 -3.61 -6.88
N ASP A 60 4.09 -2.51 -7.33
CA ASP A 60 3.78 -1.15 -6.89
C ASP A 60 2.38 -0.71 -7.32
N ALA A 61 1.99 -0.97 -8.58
CA ALA A 61 0.64 -0.70 -9.05
C ALA A 61 -0.41 -1.50 -8.26
N LEU A 62 -0.15 -2.78 -8.02
CA LEU A 62 -1.04 -3.65 -7.26
C LEU A 62 -1.15 -3.22 -5.78
N ALA A 63 -0.02 -2.83 -5.17
CA ALA A 63 -0.02 -2.31 -3.80
C ALA A 63 -0.79 -0.99 -3.67
N LEU A 64 -0.59 -0.05 -4.61
CA LEU A 64 -1.29 1.22 -4.63
C LEU A 64 -2.79 1.04 -4.88
N ALA A 65 -3.17 0.14 -5.80
CA ALA A 65 -4.58 -0.20 -6.03
C ALA A 65 -5.24 -0.69 -4.74
N ALA A 66 -4.55 -1.51 -3.95
CA ALA A 66 -5.08 -2.03 -2.68
C ALA A 66 -5.26 -0.93 -1.61
N VAL A 67 -4.41 0.09 -1.62
CA VAL A 67 -4.60 1.26 -0.75
C VAL A 67 -5.76 2.12 -1.24
N LEU A 68 -5.81 2.39 -2.55
CA LEU A 68 -6.86 3.20 -3.18
C LEU A 68 -8.25 2.56 -3.08
N SER A 69 -8.33 1.23 -2.99
CA SER A 69 -9.59 0.51 -2.81
C SER A 69 -10.16 0.62 -1.39
N GLN A 70 -9.41 1.19 -0.43
CA GLN A 70 -9.94 1.38 0.92
C GLN A 70 -10.92 2.55 0.92
N PRO A 71 -12.17 2.35 1.40
CA PRO A 71 -13.22 3.37 1.29
C PRO A 71 -12.94 4.63 2.15
N TRP A 72 -11.99 4.54 3.07
CA TRP A 72 -11.58 5.64 3.94
C TRP A 72 -10.35 6.39 3.43
N ALA A 73 -9.72 5.97 2.33
CA ALA A 73 -8.49 6.59 1.81
C ALA A 73 -8.82 7.66 0.76
N ASP A 74 -8.67 8.94 1.12
CA ASP A 74 -8.95 10.05 0.21
C ASP A 74 -7.75 10.38 -0.70
N VAL A 75 -6.53 10.25 -0.17
CA VAL A 75 -5.27 10.50 -0.91
C VAL A 75 -4.26 9.41 -0.58
N VAL A 76 -3.59 8.89 -1.62
CA VAL A 76 -2.46 7.94 -1.46
C VAL A 76 -1.19 8.56 -2.03
N LEU A 77 -0.17 8.69 -1.19
CA LEU A 77 1.13 9.21 -1.63
C LEU A 77 1.90 8.13 -2.38
N SER A 78 2.15 8.36 -3.67
CA SER A 78 2.75 7.37 -4.57
C SER A 78 4.24 7.12 -4.31
N GLY A 79 4.96 8.11 -3.76
CA GLY A 79 6.42 8.03 -3.53
C GLY A 79 7.27 8.02 -4.81
N ALA A 80 6.68 8.28 -5.99
CA ALA A 80 7.42 8.30 -7.25
C ALA A 80 8.43 9.45 -7.30
N ALA A 81 9.68 9.13 -7.66
CA ALA A 81 10.76 10.12 -7.86
C ALA A 81 11.17 10.26 -9.34
N THR A 82 10.66 9.39 -10.23
CA THR A 82 10.92 9.42 -11.67
C THR A 82 9.61 9.28 -12.44
N VAL A 83 9.62 9.71 -13.72
CA VAL A 83 8.47 9.57 -14.62
C VAL A 83 8.11 8.09 -14.84
N ASP A 84 9.11 7.21 -14.92
CA ASP A 84 8.87 5.77 -15.08
C ASP A 84 8.17 5.18 -13.84
N THR A 85 8.62 5.54 -12.63
CA THR A 85 7.94 5.10 -11.39
C THR A 85 6.53 5.70 -11.31
N LEU A 86 6.34 6.97 -11.70
CA LEU A 86 5.01 7.57 -11.71
C LEU A 86 4.08 6.84 -12.69
N SER A 87 4.57 6.53 -13.89
CA SER A 87 3.79 5.81 -14.92
C SER A 87 3.44 4.40 -14.47
N SER A 88 4.37 3.70 -13.82
CA SER A 88 4.13 2.39 -13.19
C SER A 88 3.05 2.48 -12.12
N ASN A 89 3.17 3.44 -11.19
CA ASN A 89 2.22 3.67 -10.11
C ASN A 89 0.80 3.98 -10.62
N LEU A 90 0.66 4.77 -11.70
CA LEU A 90 -0.65 5.16 -12.25
C LEU A 90 -1.45 3.97 -12.81
N ARG A 91 -0.79 2.87 -13.17
CA ARG A 91 -1.49 1.63 -13.57
C ARG A 91 -2.39 1.07 -12.46
N ALA A 92 -2.19 1.48 -11.20
CA ALA A 92 -3.08 1.16 -10.10
C ALA A 92 -4.55 1.54 -10.37
N LEU A 93 -4.78 2.60 -11.16
CA LEU A 93 -6.12 3.10 -11.50
C LEU A 93 -6.86 2.22 -12.52
N GLU A 94 -6.13 1.30 -13.18
CA GLU A 94 -6.66 0.38 -14.20
C GLU A 94 -6.97 -1.01 -13.63
N LEU A 95 -6.62 -1.25 -12.36
CA LEU A 95 -6.80 -2.54 -11.72
C LEU A 95 -8.16 -2.63 -11.01
N ASP A 96 -8.93 -3.66 -11.37
CA ASP A 96 -10.11 -4.05 -10.61
C ASP A 96 -9.72 -5.10 -9.57
N LEU A 97 -9.89 -4.78 -8.29
CA LEU A 97 -9.62 -5.70 -7.19
C LEU A 97 -10.90 -6.47 -6.88
N ASP A 98 -11.08 -7.59 -7.56
CA ASP A 98 -12.23 -8.45 -7.37
C ASP A 98 -12.27 -9.13 -5.98
N ALA A 99 -13.37 -9.83 -5.72
CA ALA A 99 -13.63 -10.51 -4.47
C ALA A 99 -12.64 -11.64 -4.16
N GLU A 100 -11.90 -12.14 -5.16
CA GLU A 100 -10.88 -13.19 -4.98
C GLU A 100 -9.52 -12.58 -4.63
N LEU A 101 -9.18 -11.45 -5.24
CA LEU A 101 -7.90 -10.77 -5.08
C LEU A 101 -7.74 -10.08 -3.72
N VAL A 102 -8.82 -9.49 -3.19
CA VAL A 102 -8.80 -8.80 -1.89
C VAL A 102 -8.37 -9.71 -0.74
N PRO A 103 -8.92 -10.94 -0.57
CA PRO A 103 -8.45 -11.90 0.41
C PRO A 103 -6.98 -12.32 0.22
N GLU A 104 -6.51 -12.47 -1.01
CA GLU A 104 -5.10 -12.80 -1.28
C GLU A 104 -4.16 -11.70 -0.81
N LEU A 105 -4.44 -10.45 -1.17
CA LEU A 105 -3.68 -9.28 -0.73
C LEU A 105 -3.74 -9.12 0.79
N ALA A 106 -4.86 -9.44 1.42
CA ALA A 106 -5.01 -9.35 2.87
C ALA A 106 -4.07 -10.30 3.63
N ARG A 107 -3.67 -11.44 3.03
CA ARG A 107 -2.73 -12.40 3.64
C ARG A 107 -1.29 -11.90 3.68
N LEU A 108 -0.96 -10.80 3.00
CA LEU A 108 0.37 -10.19 3.01
C LEU A 108 0.67 -9.44 4.31
N ALA A 109 -0.35 -9.13 5.11
CA ALA A 109 -0.19 -8.36 6.33
C ALA A 109 0.77 -9.06 7.31
N GLU A 110 1.76 -8.30 7.78
CA GLU A 110 2.71 -8.73 8.80
C GLU A 110 2.16 -8.44 10.19
N VAL A 111 2.76 -9.06 11.21
CA VAL A 111 2.51 -8.68 12.60
C VAL A 111 3.02 -7.25 12.81
N PRO A 112 2.20 -6.29 13.27
CA PRO A 112 2.60 -4.88 13.36
C PRO A 112 3.90 -4.66 14.14
N ALA A 113 4.05 -5.33 15.29
CA ALA A 113 5.26 -5.22 16.12
C ALA A 113 6.54 -5.60 15.34
N ARG A 114 6.46 -6.63 14.48
CA ARG A 114 7.57 -7.07 13.65
C ARG A 114 7.85 -6.06 12.53
N TYR A 115 6.81 -5.63 11.80
CA TYR A 115 6.95 -4.62 10.75
C TYR A 115 7.63 -3.35 11.26
N TRP A 116 7.18 -2.84 12.40
CA TRP A 116 7.75 -1.62 13.00
C TRP A 116 9.16 -1.82 13.53
N GLN A 117 9.49 -3.00 14.07
CA GLN A 117 10.86 -3.33 14.48
C GLN A 117 11.81 -3.38 13.26
N GLU A 118 11.42 -4.06 12.19
CA GLU A 118 12.22 -4.17 10.95
C GLU A 118 12.38 -2.79 10.29
N ARG A 119 11.31 -1.99 10.20
CA ARG A 119 11.36 -0.63 9.67
C ARG A 119 12.27 0.29 10.49
N ALA A 120 12.25 0.18 11.81
CA ALA A 120 13.10 0.97 12.70
C ALA A 120 14.59 0.63 12.55
N ALA A 121 14.91 -0.59 12.11
CA ALA A 121 16.28 -1.06 11.89
C ALA A 121 16.88 -0.66 10.53
N LEU A 122 16.10 -0.03 9.64
CA LEU A 122 16.61 0.44 8.34
C LEU A 122 17.68 1.53 8.51
N THR A 123 18.74 1.45 7.72
CA THR A 123 19.74 2.51 7.61
C THR A 123 19.19 3.63 6.75
N TRP A 124 18.97 4.79 7.36
CA TRP A 124 18.57 6.01 6.67
C TRP A 124 19.82 6.69 6.11
N ASN A 125 19.88 6.86 4.78
CA ASN A 125 20.94 7.58 4.07
C ASN A 125 20.35 8.76 3.31
#